data_AF-A0A382C998-F1
#
_entry.id   AF-A0A382C998-F1
#
_cell.length_a   1.000
_cell.length_b   1.000
_cell.length_c   1.000
_cell.angle_alpha   90.00
_cell.angle_beta   90.00
_cell.angle_gamma   90.00
#
_symmetry.space_group_name_H-M   'P 1'
#
loop_
_entity.id
_entity.type
_entity.pdbx_description
1 polymer ?
#
loop_
_entity_poly.entity_id
_entity_poly.type
_entity_poly.pdbx_seq_one_letter_code
_entity_poly.pdbx_strand_id
1 'polypeptide(L)'
;VSPNDEGYARQVSVLVVTDERFLDHRPGRRHPERPARLEAVWSGLKSAGLEDALVCREPRPAADEDLLRCHPSAHLAALVEIDAAGGGLVDADTVMSPGSWSAARLAAGAGLVAVAALQAGEADVAFCAVRPPGHHATPSRAMGFCLVNNLAVTAASLAEAGERVAIVDIDAHHGNGTQDVFYDDPRVLFVS
;
A
#
# COMPACT_ATOMS: atom_id res chain seq x y z
N VAL A 1 32.50 8.33 24.21
CA VAL A 1 31.59 9.49 24.13
C VAL A 1 32.22 10.44 23.14
N SER A 2 31.70 10.50 21.90
CA SER A 2 32.24 11.36 20.84
C SER A 2 31.76 12.80 21.02
N PRO A 3 32.54 13.82 20.58
CA PRO A 3 32.36 15.21 21.03
C PRO A 3 31.28 16.03 20.26
N ASN A 4 30.39 15.40 19.49
CA ASN A 4 29.43 16.11 18.63
C ASN A 4 27.96 15.89 19.04
N ASP A 5 27.70 15.77 20.34
CA ASP A 5 26.34 15.70 20.89
C ASP A 5 25.78 17.13 21.09
N GLU A 6 25.68 17.89 19.99
CA GLU A 6 24.90 19.12 19.97
C GLU A 6 23.43 18.73 19.74
N GLY A 7 22.55 19.12 20.67
CA GLY A 7 21.13 18.76 20.77
C GLY A 7 20.22 19.26 19.64
N TYR A 8 20.64 19.15 18.38
CA TYR A 8 19.78 19.23 17.22
C TYR A 8 18.99 17.93 17.09
N ALA A 9 17.67 18.04 16.95
CA ALA A 9 16.81 16.89 16.64
C ALA A 9 17.42 16.12 15.46
N ARG A 10 17.63 14.80 15.62
CA ARG A 10 18.09 13.93 14.52
C ARG A 10 17.24 14.21 13.29
N GLN A 11 17.90 14.59 12.19
CA GLN A 11 17.20 14.78 10.92
C GLN A 11 16.67 13.42 10.46
N VAL A 12 15.34 13.31 10.35
CA VAL A 12 14.67 12.08 9.92
C VAL A 12 14.54 12.13 8.41
N SER A 13 15.11 11.15 7.74
CA SER A 13 14.98 10.94 6.30
C SER A 13 13.71 10.14 5.99
N VAL A 14 12.97 10.58 4.96
CA VAL A 14 11.71 9.95 4.56
C VAL A 14 11.87 9.37 3.16
N LEU A 15 11.71 8.05 3.06
CA LEU A 15 11.55 7.36 1.79
C LEU A 15 10.13 7.57 1.27
N VAL A 16 9.97 7.93 0.00
CA VAL A 16 8.67 7.96 -0.66
C VAL A 16 8.63 6.89 -1.75
N VAL A 17 7.75 5.90 -1.58
CA VAL A 17 7.53 4.84 -2.59
C VAL A 17 6.27 5.15 -3.38
N THR A 18 6.43 5.37 -4.68
CA THR A 18 5.38 5.93 -5.54
C THR A 18 5.71 5.76 -7.03
N ASP A 19 4.71 5.84 -7.90
CA ASP A 19 4.86 5.65 -9.35
C ASP A 19 3.74 6.35 -10.14
N GLU A 20 4.04 6.78 -11.36
CA GLU A 20 3.02 7.35 -12.27
C GLU A 20 2.00 6.31 -12.76
N ARG A 21 2.36 5.03 -12.83
CA ARG A 21 1.45 3.92 -13.22
C ARG A 21 0.28 3.77 -12.27
N PHE A 22 0.39 4.31 -11.05
CA PHE A 22 -0.76 4.41 -10.16
C PHE A 22 -1.89 5.26 -10.73
N LEU A 23 -1.61 6.22 -11.63
CA LEU A 23 -2.61 7.07 -12.28
C LEU A 23 -3.44 6.33 -13.35
N ASP A 24 -3.05 5.11 -13.71
CA ASP A 24 -3.76 4.27 -14.68
C ASP A 24 -5.00 3.59 -14.07
N HIS A 25 -5.04 3.40 -12.75
CA HIS A 25 -6.27 3.01 -12.07
C HIS A 25 -7.30 4.15 -12.14
N ARG A 26 -8.37 3.98 -12.92
CA ARG A 26 -9.36 5.02 -13.25
C ARG A 26 -10.79 4.47 -13.07
N PRO A 27 -11.27 4.33 -11.83
CA PRO A 27 -12.59 3.73 -11.54
C PRO A 27 -13.79 4.56 -12.03
N GLY A 28 -13.57 5.80 -12.49
CA GLY A 28 -14.58 6.61 -13.17
C GLY A 28 -14.50 8.10 -12.83
N ARG A 29 -15.09 8.96 -13.67
CA ARG A 29 -14.98 10.44 -13.52
C ARG A 29 -15.58 10.99 -12.22
N ARG A 30 -16.63 10.35 -11.69
CA ARG A 30 -17.32 10.75 -10.46
C ARG A 30 -16.88 9.96 -9.24
N HIS A 31 -15.99 9.00 -9.41
CA HIS A 31 -15.52 8.14 -8.33
C HIS A 31 -14.58 8.94 -7.40
N PRO A 32 -14.73 8.84 -6.06
CA PRO A 32 -13.90 9.60 -5.12
C PRO A 32 -12.46 9.07 -5.06
N GLU A 33 -12.25 7.76 -5.18
CA GLU A 33 -10.92 7.17 -5.40
C GLU A 33 -10.53 7.46 -6.85
N ARG A 34 -9.59 8.38 -7.09
CA ARG A 34 -9.24 8.87 -8.44
C ARG A 34 -7.78 9.35 -8.51
N PRO A 35 -7.18 9.42 -9.71
CA PRO A 35 -5.78 9.84 -9.91
C PRO A 35 -5.39 11.15 -9.22
N ALA A 36 -6.31 12.12 -9.20
CA ALA A 36 -6.11 13.42 -8.56
C ALA A 36 -5.78 13.35 -7.06
N ARG A 37 -6.06 12.23 -6.37
CA ARG A 37 -5.64 12.01 -4.98
C ARG A 37 -4.13 11.91 -4.85
N LEU A 38 -3.46 11.19 -5.77
CA LEU A 38 -2.02 11.06 -5.76
C LEU A 38 -1.35 12.37 -6.21
N GLU A 39 -1.92 13.05 -7.20
CA GLU A 39 -1.48 14.40 -7.61
C GLU A 39 -1.55 15.40 -6.44
N ALA A 40 -2.60 15.31 -5.62
CA ALA A 40 -2.75 16.16 -4.44
C ALA A 40 -1.68 15.88 -3.36
N VAL A 41 -1.28 14.62 -3.18
CA VAL A 41 -0.14 14.26 -2.31
C VAL A 41 1.14 14.96 -2.77
N TRP A 42 1.44 14.88 -4.07
CA TRP A 42 2.61 15.56 -4.64
C TRP A 42 2.56 17.07 -4.48
N SER A 43 1.41 17.68 -4.76
CA SER A 43 1.20 19.11 -4.55
C SER A 43 1.39 19.50 -3.08
N GLY A 44 0.97 18.66 -2.15
CA GLY A 44 1.14 18.86 -0.71
C GLY A 44 2.61 18.83 -0.29
N LEU A 45 3.35 17.79 -0.72
CA LEU A 45 4.78 17.65 -0.45
C LEU A 45 5.58 18.85 -0.97
N LYS A 46 5.28 19.29 -2.19
CA LYS A 46 5.87 20.49 -2.79
C LYS A 46 5.53 21.76 -2.02
N SER A 47 4.27 21.96 -1.67
CA SER A 47 3.83 23.15 -0.93
C SER A 47 4.44 23.22 0.48
N ALA A 48 4.77 22.07 1.07
CA ALA A 48 5.47 21.97 2.34
C ALA A 48 7.00 22.19 2.22
N GLY A 49 7.54 22.34 1.01
CA GLY A 49 8.98 22.51 0.78
C GLY A 49 9.80 21.26 1.12
N LEU A 50 9.19 20.07 1.05
CA LEU A 50 9.84 18.81 1.45
C LEU A 50 10.60 18.13 0.31
N GLU A 51 10.53 18.63 -0.92
CA GLU A 51 11.06 17.95 -2.13
C GLU A 51 12.52 17.51 -1.98
N ASP A 52 13.38 18.35 -1.43
CA ASP A 52 14.82 18.06 -1.23
C ASP A 52 15.11 17.04 -0.11
N ALA A 53 14.13 16.78 0.76
CA ALA A 53 14.25 15.85 1.89
C ALA A 53 13.73 14.43 1.58
N LEU A 54 13.16 14.21 0.40
CA LEU A 54 12.55 12.94 0.01
C LEU A 54 13.57 12.04 -0.70
N VAL A 55 13.65 10.79 -0.27
CA VAL A 55 14.31 9.73 -1.04
C VAL A 55 13.23 8.98 -1.83
N CYS A 56 13.15 9.22 -3.14
CA CYS A 56 12.13 8.58 -3.97
C CYS A 56 12.57 7.17 -4.43
N ARG A 57 11.63 6.21 -4.40
CA ARG A 57 11.79 4.86 -4.95
C ARG A 57 10.54 4.45 -5.73
N GLU A 58 10.76 3.74 -6.83
CA GLU A 58 9.67 3.08 -7.53
C GLU A 58 9.23 1.80 -6.80
N PRO A 59 7.93 1.49 -6.77
CA PRO A 59 7.44 0.20 -6.30
C PRO A 59 7.81 -0.90 -7.29
N ARG A 60 7.86 -2.13 -6.79
CA ARG A 60 7.83 -3.34 -7.62
C ARG A 60 6.43 -3.96 -7.57
N PRO A 61 5.98 -4.67 -8.61
CA PRO A 61 4.77 -5.47 -8.47
C PRO A 61 5.00 -6.56 -7.41
N ALA A 62 4.04 -6.74 -6.51
CA ALA A 62 3.98 -7.89 -5.63
C ALA A 62 3.95 -9.16 -6.48
N ALA A 63 4.80 -10.14 -6.14
CA ALA A 63 4.77 -11.46 -6.77
C ALA A 63 3.50 -12.22 -6.35
N ASP A 64 3.14 -13.29 -7.06
CA ASP A 64 1.96 -14.08 -6.68
C ASP A 64 2.14 -14.65 -5.26
N GLU A 65 3.34 -15.09 -4.91
CA GLU A 65 3.67 -15.53 -3.54
C GLU A 65 3.45 -14.44 -2.48
N ASP A 66 3.68 -13.16 -2.80
CA ASP A 66 3.41 -12.03 -1.91
C ASP A 66 1.91 -11.88 -1.66
N LEU A 67 1.11 -11.97 -2.72
CA LEU A 67 -0.35 -11.84 -2.63
C LEU A 67 -1.00 -13.07 -1.98
N LEU A 68 -0.47 -14.27 -2.25
CA LEU A 68 -1.00 -15.55 -1.76
C LEU A 68 -0.87 -15.73 -0.24
N ARG A 69 -0.04 -14.92 0.43
CA ARG A 69 0.03 -14.85 1.90
C ARG A 69 -1.26 -14.32 2.53
N CYS A 70 -2.02 -13.51 1.79
CA CYS A 70 -3.23 -12.84 2.30
C CYS A 70 -4.50 -13.26 1.54
N HIS A 71 -4.37 -13.62 0.27
CA HIS A 71 -5.49 -13.87 -0.62
C HIS A 71 -5.38 -15.27 -1.23
N PRO A 72 -6.44 -16.10 -1.21
CA PRO A 72 -6.43 -17.36 -1.90
C PRO A 72 -6.34 -17.14 -3.42
N SER A 73 -5.79 -18.11 -4.14
CA SER A 73 -5.60 -18.03 -5.60
C SER A 73 -6.90 -17.73 -6.37
N ALA A 74 -8.05 -18.19 -5.86
CA ALA A 74 -9.36 -17.91 -6.45
C ALA A 74 -9.71 -16.41 -6.46
N HIS A 75 -9.33 -15.66 -5.41
CA HIS A 75 -9.52 -14.20 -5.36
C HIS A 75 -8.68 -13.51 -6.44
N LEU A 76 -7.40 -13.89 -6.56
CA LEU A 76 -6.51 -13.34 -7.56
C LEU A 76 -6.98 -13.66 -8.98
N ALA A 77 -7.41 -14.90 -9.22
CA ALA A 77 -7.94 -15.34 -10.51
C ALA A 77 -9.17 -14.52 -10.93
N ALA A 78 -10.10 -14.23 -10.01
CA ALA A 78 -11.26 -13.40 -10.29
C ALA A 78 -10.88 -11.98 -10.72
N LEU A 79 -9.88 -11.36 -10.07
CA LEU A 79 -9.39 -10.04 -10.46
C LEU A 79 -8.68 -10.07 -11.82
N VAL A 80 -7.92 -11.12 -12.12
CA VAL A 80 -7.28 -11.30 -13.44
C VAL A 80 -8.32 -11.44 -14.55
N GLU A 81 -9.43 -12.16 -14.31
CA GLU A 81 -10.51 -12.27 -15.30
C GLU A 81 -11.16 -10.91 -15.60
N ILE A 82 -11.41 -10.10 -14.56
CA ILE A 82 -11.97 -8.75 -14.72
C ILE A 82 -10.99 -7.85 -15.48
N ASP A 83 -9.69 -7.91 -15.19
CA ASP A 83 -8.66 -7.16 -15.92
C ASP A 83 -8.58 -7.58 -17.40
N ALA A 84 -8.61 -8.89 -17.67
CA ALA A 84 -8.60 -9.44 -19.03
C ALA A 84 -9.84 -9.04 -19.85
N ALA A 85 -10.98 -8.81 -19.18
CA ALA A 85 -12.19 -8.26 -19.80
C ALA A 85 -12.12 -6.74 -20.05
N GLY A 86 -11.03 -6.07 -19.66
CA GLY A 86 -10.83 -4.63 -19.80
C GLY A 86 -11.31 -3.81 -18.60
N GLY A 87 -11.57 -4.45 -17.46
CA GLY A 87 -12.14 -3.85 -16.26
C GLY A 87 -13.64 -4.11 -16.10
N GLY A 88 -14.23 -3.55 -15.05
CA GLY A 88 -15.64 -3.74 -14.71
C GLY A 88 -15.95 -3.38 -13.26
N LEU A 89 -17.22 -3.53 -12.91
CA LEU A 89 -17.65 -3.49 -11.51
C LEU A 89 -17.20 -4.76 -10.81
N VAL A 90 -16.40 -4.62 -9.76
CA VAL A 90 -16.00 -5.71 -8.86
C VAL A 90 -17.08 -5.89 -7.79
N ASP A 91 -17.55 -4.77 -7.24
CA ASP A 91 -18.76 -4.69 -6.44
C ASP A 91 -19.52 -3.37 -6.67
N ALA A 92 -20.42 -2.97 -5.77
CA ALA A 92 -21.25 -1.78 -5.92
C ALA A 92 -20.46 -0.47 -5.96
N ASP A 93 -19.30 -0.41 -5.31
CA ASP A 93 -18.47 0.80 -5.21
C ASP A 93 -17.02 0.60 -5.67
N THR A 94 -16.61 -0.64 -5.96
CA THR A 94 -15.26 -1.00 -6.37
C THR A 94 -15.24 -1.30 -7.86
N VAL A 95 -14.48 -0.50 -8.61
CA VAL A 95 -14.41 -0.57 -10.08
C VAL A 95 -12.99 -0.78 -10.53
N MET A 96 -12.79 -1.70 -11.47
CA MET A 96 -11.56 -1.86 -12.23
C MET A 96 -11.70 -1.20 -13.60
N SER A 97 -10.66 -0.48 -14.01
CA SER A 97 -10.39 0.00 -15.37
C SER A 97 -9.15 -0.71 -15.94
N PRO A 98 -8.84 -0.55 -17.24
CA PRO A 98 -7.53 -0.95 -17.75
C PRO A 98 -6.42 -0.35 -16.90
N GLY A 99 -5.40 -1.16 -16.55
CA GLY A 99 -4.28 -0.76 -15.69
C GLY A 99 -4.54 -0.89 -14.19
N SER A 100 -5.77 -1.19 -13.75
CA SER A 100 -6.09 -1.32 -12.31
C SER A 100 -5.37 -2.47 -11.66
N TRP A 101 -5.30 -3.62 -12.34
CA TRP A 101 -4.62 -4.79 -11.78
C TRP A 101 -3.11 -4.56 -11.65
N SER A 102 -2.47 -4.00 -12.67
CA SER A 102 -1.07 -3.59 -12.62
C SER A 102 -0.80 -2.60 -11.47
N ALA A 103 -1.64 -1.57 -11.33
CA ALA A 103 -1.54 -0.61 -10.24
C ALA A 103 -1.71 -1.26 -8.86
N ALA A 104 -2.66 -2.20 -8.71
CA ALA A 104 -2.89 -2.92 -7.46
C ALA A 104 -1.68 -3.79 -7.07
N ARG A 105 -1.05 -4.49 -8.03
CA ARG A 105 0.18 -5.26 -7.77
C ARG A 105 1.32 -4.35 -7.35
N LEU A 106 1.50 -3.20 -8.00
CA LEU A 106 2.50 -2.20 -7.59
C LEU A 106 2.21 -1.65 -6.19
N ALA A 107 0.94 -1.38 -5.86
CA ALA A 107 0.55 -0.84 -4.56
C ALA A 107 0.83 -1.84 -3.44
N ALA A 108 0.52 -3.12 -3.68
CA ALA A 108 0.82 -4.20 -2.73
C ALA A 108 2.34 -4.44 -2.55
N GLY A 109 3.14 -4.26 -3.60
CA GLY A 109 4.59 -4.42 -3.52
C GLY A 109 5.34 -3.21 -2.98
N ALA A 110 4.71 -2.03 -2.91
CA ALA A 110 5.34 -0.80 -2.43
C ALA A 110 5.83 -0.90 -0.98
N GLY A 111 5.05 -1.52 -0.10
CA GLY A 111 5.45 -1.73 1.30
C GLY A 111 6.63 -2.69 1.43
N LEU A 112 6.73 -3.70 0.56
CA LEU A 112 7.89 -4.61 0.52
C LEU A 112 9.17 -3.89 0.07
N VAL A 113 9.07 -2.96 -0.90
CA VAL A 113 10.19 -2.09 -1.30
C VAL A 113 10.58 -1.18 -0.14
N ALA A 114 9.61 -0.57 0.53
CA ALA A 114 9.84 0.30 1.67
C ALA A 114 10.60 -0.44 2.79
N VAL A 115 10.12 -1.61 3.20
CA VAL A 115 10.78 -2.44 4.22
C VAL A 115 12.23 -2.75 3.85
N ALA A 116 12.48 -3.20 2.61
CA ALA A 116 13.83 -3.53 2.17
C ALA A 116 14.78 -2.32 2.22
N ALA A 117 14.32 -1.15 1.77
CA ALA A 117 15.10 0.08 1.80
C ALA A 117 15.38 0.57 3.23
N LEU A 118 14.41 0.45 4.14
CA LEU A 118 14.61 0.79 5.56
C LEU A 118 15.61 -0.16 6.22
N GLN A 119 15.53 -1.46 5.95
CA GLN A 119 16.49 -2.46 6.45
C GLN A 119 17.91 -2.23 5.91
N ALA A 120 18.03 -1.72 4.68
CA ALA A 120 19.30 -1.32 4.08
C ALA A 120 19.86 0.02 4.62
N GLY A 121 19.11 0.72 5.47
CA GLY A 121 19.51 2.01 6.04
C GLY A 121 19.42 3.18 5.06
N GLU A 122 18.60 3.07 4.00
CA GLU A 122 18.43 4.13 2.99
C GLU A 122 17.58 5.31 3.50
N ALA A 123 16.71 5.07 4.48
CA ALA A 123 15.91 6.08 5.16
C ALA A 123 15.52 5.62 6.57
N ASP A 124 14.99 6.54 7.38
CA ASP A 124 14.52 6.24 8.74
C ASP A 124 13.06 5.77 8.78
N VAL A 125 12.23 6.34 7.91
CA VAL A 125 10.80 5.99 7.76
C VAL A 125 10.40 6.03 6.29
N ALA A 126 9.30 5.37 5.96
CA ALA A 126 8.78 5.33 4.60
C ALA A 126 7.31 5.77 4.54
N PHE A 127 6.97 6.44 3.44
CA PHE A 127 5.62 6.80 3.06
C PHE A 127 5.31 6.23 1.67
N CYS A 128 4.37 5.28 1.61
CA CYS A 128 3.94 4.67 0.35
C CYS A 128 2.74 5.44 -0.21
N ALA A 129 2.99 6.35 -1.16
CA ALA A 129 1.94 7.11 -1.84
C ALA A 129 1.36 6.28 -2.99
N VAL A 130 0.45 5.37 -2.67
CA VAL A 130 -0.03 4.34 -3.61
C VAL A 130 -1.54 4.41 -3.86
N ARG A 131 -1.98 3.82 -4.97
CA ARG A 131 -3.39 3.55 -5.27
C ARG A 131 -3.52 2.43 -6.30
N PRO A 132 -4.55 1.56 -6.25
CA PRO A 132 -5.70 1.57 -5.33
C PRO A 132 -5.37 1.30 -3.84
N PRO A 133 -6.27 1.66 -2.90
CA PRO A 133 -6.12 1.35 -1.46
C PRO A 133 -6.27 -0.16 -1.18
N GLY A 134 -6.12 -0.58 0.08
CA GLY A 134 -6.11 -2.01 0.41
C GLY A 134 -6.86 -2.48 1.66
N HIS A 135 -7.08 -1.66 2.69
CA HIS A 135 -7.50 -2.14 4.02
C HIS A 135 -8.90 -2.78 4.11
N HIS A 136 -9.76 -2.60 3.10
CA HIS A 136 -11.07 -3.26 3.02
C HIS A 136 -11.03 -4.61 2.31
N ALA A 137 -9.95 -4.92 1.58
CA ALA A 137 -9.82 -6.20 0.90
C ALA A 137 -9.59 -7.31 1.93
N THR A 138 -10.63 -8.11 2.16
CA THR A 138 -10.57 -9.36 2.93
C THR A 138 -9.79 -10.42 2.14
N PRO A 139 -9.47 -11.59 2.71
CA PRO A 139 -8.81 -12.66 1.96
C PRO A 139 -9.52 -12.95 0.62
N SER A 140 -10.85 -13.08 0.61
CA SER A 140 -11.60 -13.55 -0.55
C SER A 140 -12.55 -12.52 -1.18
N ARG A 141 -12.46 -11.24 -0.83
CA ARG A 141 -13.36 -10.20 -1.35
C ARG A 141 -12.67 -8.85 -1.49
N ALA A 142 -12.78 -8.28 -2.70
CA ALA A 142 -12.50 -6.89 -3.01
C ALA A 142 -13.77 -6.04 -2.77
N MET A 143 -13.62 -4.89 -2.11
CA MET A 143 -14.70 -3.99 -1.71
C MET A 143 -14.12 -2.67 -1.20
N GLY A 144 -14.94 -1.62 -1.08
CA GLY A 144 -14.49 -0.33 -0.51
C GLY A 144 -13.28 0.24 -1.27
N PHE A 145 -13.33 0.15 -2.60
CA PHE A 145 -12.27 0.53 -3.54
C PHE A 145 -11.00 -0.33 -3.50
N CYS A 146 -10.91 -1.30 -2.60
CA CYS A 146 -9.72 -2.11 -2.36
C CYS A 146 -9.79 -3.42 -3.16
N LEU A 147 -8.76 -3.70 -3.97
CA LEU A 147 -8.67 -4.92 -4.77
C LEU A 147 -7.90 -6.03 -4.04
N VAL A 148 -6.76 -5.67 -3.45
CA VAL A 148 -5.92 -6.52 -2.60
C VAL A 148 -5.44 -5.71 -1.39
N ASN A 149 -5.07 -6.38 -0.30
CA ASN A 149 -4.68 -5.70 0.92
C ASN A 149 -3.19 -5.39 0.95
N ASN A 150 -2.83 -4.17 0.51
CA ASN A 150 -1.44 -3.72 0.42
C ASN A 150 -0.67 -3.83 1.75
N LEU A 151 -1.31 -3.43 2.85
CA LEU A 151 -0.70 -3.44 4.18
C LEU A 151 -0.55 -4.87 4.69
N ALA A 152 -1.57 -5.70 4.50
CA ALA A 152 -1.51 -7.09 4.94
C ALA A 152 -0.41 -7.88 4.22
N VAL A 153 -0.20 -7.66 2.92
CA VAL A 153 0.91 -8.29 2.18
C VAL A 153 2.27 -7.97 2.82
N THR A 154 2.47 -6.70 3.19
CA THR A 154 3.72 -6.26 3.83
C THR A 154 3.86 -6.84 5.24
N ALA A 155 2.79 -6.77 6.04
CA ALA A 155 2.78 -7.27 7.41
C ALA A 155 2.95 -8.79 7.49
N ALA A 156 2.31 -9.55 6.60
CA ALA A 156 2.47 -11.00 6.52
C ALA A 156 3.90 -11.39 6.16
N SER A 157 4.54 -10.68 5.22
CA SER A 157 5.95 -10.90 4.88
C SER A 157 6.88 -10.66 6.08
N LEU A 158 6.68 -9.59 6.84
CA LEU A 158 7.44 -9.31 8.06
C LEU A 158 7.18 -10.36 9.15
N ALA A 159 5.93 -10.74 9.37
CA ALA A 159 5.55 -11.75 10.37
C ALA A 159 6.10 -13.14 10.05
N GLU A 160 6.20 -13.52 8.77
CA GLU A 160 6.89 -14.74 8.33
C GLU A 160 8.40 -14.67 8.54
N ALA A 161 8.99 -13.49 8.40
CA ALA A 161 10.40 -13.25 8.73
C ALA A 161 10.70 -13.25 10.24
N GLY A 162 9.68 -13.44 11.09
CA GLY A 162 9.81 -13.54 12.54
C GLY A 162 9.60 -12.22 13.29
N GLU A 163 9.19 -11.16 12.60
CA GLU A 163 8.90 -9.87 13.21
C GLU A 163 7.53 -9.87 13.91
N ARG A 164 7.38 -9.02 14.92
CA ARG A 164 6.07 -8.66 15.48
C ARG A 164 5.64 -7.34 14.88
N VAL A 165 4.48 -7.32 14.23
CA VAL A 165 4.00 -6.16 13.47
C VAL A 165 2.85 -5.50 14.22
N ALA A 166 2.84 -4.17 14.28
CA ALA A 166 1.67 -3.41 14.70
C ALA A 166 1.17 -2.59 13.51
N ILE A 167 -0.11 -2.73 13.19
CA ILE A 167 -0.82 -1.94 12.19
C ILE A 167 -1.77 -1.00 12.95
N VAL A 168 -1.53 0.29 12.80
CA VAL A 168 -2.41 1.35 13.32
C VAL A 168 -3.11 1.97 12.12
N ASP A 169 -4.38 1.62 11.94
CA ASP A 169 -5.25 2.17 10.92
C ASP A 169 -5.94 3.42 11.48
N ILE A 170 -5.76 4.55 10.78
CA ILE A 170 -6.35 5.83 11.14
C ILE A 170 -7.30 6.33 10.05
N ASP A 171 -7.63 5.48 9.07
CA ASP A 171 -8.69 5.78 8.12
C ASP A 171 -10.01 5.93 8.87
N ALA A 172 -10.90 6.78 8.33
CA ALA A 172 -12.21 6.99 8.93
C ALA A 172 -13.11 5.76 8.85
N HIS A 173 -12.86 4.86 7.90
CA HIS A 173 -13.54 3.58 7.78
C HIS A 173 -12.72 2.48 8.45
N HIS A 174 -13.42 1.59 9.15
CA HIS A 174 -12.79 0.41 9.75
C HIS A 174 -12.09 -0.44 8.70
N GLY A 175 -10.81 -0.75 8.92
CA GLY A 175 -10.00 -1.64 8.07
C GLY A 175 -10.41 -3.13 8.19
N ASN A 176 -11.66 -3.45 7.84
CA ASN A 176 -12.24 -4.78 8.03
C ASN A 176 -11.48 -5.89 7.28
N GLY A 177 -10.83 -5.59 6.16
CA GLY A 177 -10.04 -6.56 5.41
C GLY A 177 -8.75 -6.91 6.15
N THR A 178 -8.08 -5.90 6.72
CA THR A 178 -6.89 -6.12 7.56
C THR A 178 -7.24 -6.88 8.83
N GLN A 179 -8.38 -6.55 9.47
CA GLN A 179 -8.88 -7.31 10.61
C GLN A 179 -9.10 -8.78 10.24
N ASP A 180 -9.76 -9.06 9.12
CA ASP A 180 -10.08 -10.43 8.69
C ASP A 180 -8.83 -11.26 8.39
N VAL A 181 -7.81 -10.65 7.75
CA VAL A 181 -6.54 -11.36 7.46
C VAL A 181 -5.80 -11.78 8.74
N PHE A 182 -5.81 -10.96 9.79
CA PHE A 182 -4.98 -11.18 10.99
C PHE A 182 -5.76 -11.50 12.26
N TYR A 183 -7.07 -11.75 12.18
CA TYR A 183 -7.93 -11.90 13.37
C TYR A 183 -7.39 -12.93 14.37
N ASP A 184 -6.87 -14.04 13.86
CA ASP A 184 -6.31 -15.15 14.64
C ASP A 184 -4.77 -15.21 14.60
N ASP A 185 -4.08 -14.20 14.04
CA ASP A 185 -2.61 -14.17 13.95
C ASP A 185 -2.00 -13.33 15.09
N PRO A 186 -1.45 -13.96 16.15
CA PRO A 186 -0.91 -13.24 17.30
C PRO A 186 0.40 -12.49 17.00
N ARG A 187 0.98 -12.67 15.81
CA ARG A 187 2.20 -11.93 15.39
C ARG A 187 1.89 -10.51 14.96
N VAL A 188 0.62 -10.21 14.65
CA VAL A 188 0.17 -8.91 14.17
C VAL A 188 -0.85 -8.30 15.12
N LEU A 189 -0.53 -7.14 15.69
CA LEU A 189 -1.49 -6.31 16.40
C LEU A 189 -2.18 -5.39 15.40
N PHE A 190 -3.51 -5.41 15.35
CA PHE A 190 -4.32 -4.49 14.55
C PHE A 190 -5.15 -3.56 15.45
N VAL A 191 -5.05 -2.26 15.21
CA VAL A 191 -5.84 -1.22 15.88
C VAL A 191 -6.41 -0.30 14.80
N SER A 192 -7.71 -0.01 14.87
CA SER A 192 -8.44 0.85 13.93
C SER A 192 -9.43 1.74 14.66
#